data_AF-A0A8T1S467-F1
#
_entry.id   AF-A0A8T1S467-F1
#
_cell.length_a   1.000
_cell.length_b   1.000
_cell.length_c   1.000
_cell.angle_alpha   90.00
_cell.angle_beta   90.00
_cell.angle_gamma   90.00
#
_symmetry.space_group_name_H-M   'P 1'
#
loop_
_entity.id
_entity.type
_entity.pdbx_description
1 polymer ?
#
loop_
_entity_poly.entity_id
_entity_poly.type
_entity_poly.pdbx_seq_one_letter_code
_entity_poly.pdbx_strand_id
1 'polypeptide(L)'
;RSAAGRRCPPPSCRSLPQCGLNEPAACSSRQASAMSGTPSRAALGGTPLSPARISRLQEKEDLRQLNDRLAVYIDRVRALELENDRLLLKISEKEEVTTREVSGVKTLYESELADARRVLDETARERAKLQIEIGKLRAELDEVNKK
;
A
#
# COMPACT_ATOMS: atom_id res chain seq x y z
N ARG A 1 39.95 16.06 -3.61
CA ARG A 1 39.28 14.76 -3.34
C ARG A 1 37.92 15.11 -2.72
N SER A 2 36.89 15.25 -3.57
CA SER A 2 35.79 14.27 -3.73
C SER A 2 34.80 14.32 -2.55
N ALA A 3 33.48 14.45 -2.71
CA ALA A 3 32.63 14.46 -3.88
C ALA A 3 31.34 15.24 -3.57
N ALA A 4 30.84 16.00 -4.54
CA ALA A 4 29.55 16.67 -4.49
C ALA A 4 28.41 15.67 -4.73
N GLY A 5 27.56 15.45 -3.74
CA GLY A 5 26.33 14.67 -3.88
C GLY A 5 25.25 15.50 -4.58
N ARG A 6 25.06 15.26 -5.88
CA ARG A 6 23.93 15.80 -6.65
C ARG A 6 22.66 15.06 -6.24
N ARG A 7 21.72 15.75 -5.58
CA ARG A 7 20.33 15.27 -5.47
C ARG A 7 19.58 15.69 -6.74
N CYS A 8 18.98 14.71 -7.41
CA CYS A 8 18.09 14.95 -8.55
C CYS A 8 16.80 15.64 -8.07
N PRO A 9 16.24 16.62 -8.80
CA PRO A 9 14.91 17.15 -8.52
C PRO A 9 13.83 16.26 -9.15
N PRO A 10 12.59 16.21 -8.61
CA PRO A 10 11.49 15.48 -9.22
C PRO A 10 10.96 16.21 -10.47
N PRO A 11 10.33 15.50 -11.43
CA PRO A 11 9.82 16.12 -12.64
C PRO A 11 8.55 16.92 -12.33
N SER A 12 8.51 18.13 -12.88
CA SER A 12 7.34 18.97 -13.01
C SER A 12 6.31 18.31 -13.94
N CYS A 13 5.18 17.89 -13.38
CA CYS A 13 4.05 17.43 -14.19
C CYS A 13 3.29 18.64 -14.75
N ARG A 14 3.56 18.88 -16.04
CA ARG A 14 2.77 19.70 -16.97
C ARG A 14 1.31 19.25 -17.02
N SER A 15 0.45 20.25 -17.12
CA SER A 15 -0.90 20.28 -17.69
C SER A 15 -1.25 19.18 -18.70
N LEU A 16 -2.48 18.63 -18.61
CA LEU A 16 -3.34 18.15 -19.72
C LEU A 16 -4.74 17.73 -19.18
N PRO A 17 -5.79 17.52 -20.01
CA PRO A 17 -7.03 18.31 -19.99
C PRO A 17 -8.30 17.54 -19.62
N GLN A 18 -9.44 18.26 -19.59
CA GLN A 18 -10.82 17.78 -19.47
C GLN A 18 -11.20 16.67 -20.46
N CYS A 19 -11.91 15.66 -19.94
CA CYS A 19 -12.97 14.83 -20.56
C CYS A 19 -13.72 14.21 -19.35
N GLY A 20 -15.04 14.17 -19.19
CA GLY A 20 -16.13 14.11 -20.15
C GLY A 20 -16.89 12.79 -19.92
N LEU A 21 -18.15 12.91 -19.48
CA LEU A 21 -19.25 11.93 -19.50
C LEU A 21 -19.28 10.80 -18.44
N ASN A 22 -20.29 10.85 -17.57
CA ASN A 22 -21.43 9.93 -17.70
C ASN A 22 -22.62 10.35 -16.82
N GLU A 23 -23.75 10.55 -17.49
CA GLU A 23 -25.13 10.49 -16.96
C GLU A 23 -25.48 9.03 -16.58
N PRO A 24 -26.48 8.81 -15.70
CA PRO A 24 -27.79 8.46 -16.27
C PRO A 24 -29.03 8.97 -15.49
N ALA A 25 -30.01 9.43 -16.26
CA ALA A 25 -31.44 9.06 -16.29
C ALA A 25 -32.23 8.80 -14.98
N ALA A 26 -33.23 9.66 -14.79
CA ALA A 26 -34.65 9.39 -14.49
C ALA A 26 -35.07 8.48 -13.32
N CYS A 27 -35.89 9.04 -12.42
CA CYS A 27 -37.05 8.32 -11.91
C CYS A 27 -38.25 9.27 -11.72
N SER A 28 -39.33 8.98 -12.45
CA SER A 28 -40.66 9.56 -12.28
C SER A 28 -41.41 8.82 -11.18
N SER A 29 -41.98 9.56 -10.23
CA SER A 29 -43.27 9.19 -9.65
C SER A 29 -43.91 10.41 -8.99
N ARG A 30 -44.92 10.94 -9.68
CA ARG A 30 -45.92 11.86 -9.14
C ARG A 30 -46.80 11.07 -8.16
N GLN A 31 -47.03 11.60 -6.98
CA GLN A 31 -48.28 11.37 -6.25
C GLN A 31 -48.73 12.69 -5.64
N ALA A 32 -49.84 13.19 -6.18
CA ALA A 32 -50.59 14.30 -5.63
C ALA A 32 -51.59 13.74 -4.62
N SER A 33 -51.57 14.25 -3.40
CA SER A 33 -52.68 14.13 -2.46
C SER A 33 -52.96 15.52 -1.92
N ALA A 34 -54.08 16.08 -2.38
CA ALA A 34 -54.68 17.28 -1.81
C ALA A 34 -55.34 16.91 -0.49
N MET A 35 -55.02 17.64 0.57
CA MET A 35 -55.91 17.78 1.72
C MET A 35 -55.76 19.19 2.29
N SER A 36 -56.87 19.90 2.16
CA SER A 36 -57.20 21.21 2.67
C SER A 36 -56.95 21.33 4.17
N GLY A 37 -56.21 22.36 4.56
CA GLY A 37 -55.96 22.72 5.95
C GLY A 37 -55.14 24.01 6.03
N THR A 38 -55.79 25.16 5.84
CA THR A 38 -55.28 26.43 6.37
C THR A 38 -55.38 26.38 7.91
N PRO A 39 -54.40 26.88 8.67
CA PRO A 39 -54.32 28.33 8.81
C PRO A 39 -52.89 28.91 8.79
N SER A 40 -52.82 30.10 8.20
CA SER A 40 -52.02 31.23 8.69
C SER A 40 -50.53 30.98 8.97
N ARG A 41 -49.70 31.25 7.96
CA ARG A 41 -48.50 32.06 8.21
C ARG A 41 -48.34 33.08 7.09
N ALA A 42 -49.01 34.21 7.31
CA ALA A 42 -48.63 35.53 6.83
C ALA A 42 -47.85 35.53 5.50
N ALA A 43 -48.59 35.39 4.39
CA ALA A 43 -48.28 36.15 3.20
C ALA A 43 -48.50 37.64 3.54
N LEU A 44 -47.50 38.24 4.18
CA LEU A 44 -47.42 39.67 4.40
C LEU A 44 -46.24 40.21 3.61
N GLY A 45 -46.58 40.81 2.49
CA GLY A 45 -45.94 42.02 2.02
C GLY A 45 -44.56 41.83 1.41
N GLY A 46 -44.51 42.03 0.09
CA GLY A 46 -43.41 42.79 -0.50
C GLY A 46 -43.40 44.20 0.07
N THR A 47 -42.97 44.34 1.32
CA THR A 47 -42.53 45.62 1.89
C THR A 47 -41.09 45.83 1.47
N PRO A 48 -40.67 47.07 1.13
CA PRO A 48 -39.30 47.35 0.71
C PRO A 48 -38.35 46.80 1.77
N LEU A 49 -37.45 45.92 1.32
CA LEU A 49 -36.58 45.12 2.17
C LEU A 49 -35.79 46.04 3.09
N SER A 50 -36.14 46.07 4.38
CA SER A 50 -35.35 46.79 5.38
C SER A 50 -33.92 46.24 5.37
N PRO A 51 -32.87 47.09 5.37
CA PRO A 51 -31.47 46.67 5.28
C PRO A 51 -31.08 45.53 6.23
N ALA A 52 -31.71 45.47 7.41
CA ALA A 52 -31.47 44.42 8.39
C ALA A 52 -31.95 43.02 7.95
N ARG A 53 -33.00 42.90 7.13
CA ARG A 53 -33.46 41.61 6.59
C ARG A 53 -32.54 41.13 5.47
N ILE A 54 -32.05 42.05 4.64
CA ILE A 54 -31.11 41.75 3.56
C ILE A 54 -29.80 41.22 4.16
N SER A 55 -29.25 41.90 5.18
CA SER A 55 -28.03 41.46 5.90
C SER A 55 -28.16 40.03 6.42
N ARG A 56 -29.26 39.72 7.12
CA ARG A 56 -29.50 38.37 7.67
C ARG A 56 -29.67 37.29 6.60
N LEU A 57 -30.21 37.63 5.42
CA LEU A 57 -30.32 36.68 4.32
C LEU A 57 -28.96 36.42 3.67
N GLN A 58 -28.16 37.46 3.51
CA GLN A 58 -26.80 37.35 2.99
C GLN A 58 -25.88 36.56 3.92
N GLU A 59 -25.93 36.82 5.23
CA GLU A 59 -25.20 36.04 6.24
C GLU A 59 -25.58 34.56 6.21
N LYS A 60 -26.85 34.22 5.98
CA LYS A 60 -27.29 32.82 5.84
C LYS A 60 -26.74 32.16 4.58
N GLU A 61 -26.67 32.91 3.48
CA GLU A 61 -26.08 32.43 2.23
C GLU A 61 -24.59 32.18 2.39
N ASP A 62 -23.88 33.09 3.05
CA ASP A 62 -22.44 32.96 3.34
C ASP A 62 -22.16 31.77 4.25
N LEU A 63 -22.99 31.55 5.28
CA LEU A 63 -22.90 30.37 6.14
C LEU A 63 -23.19 29.08 5.37
N ARG A 64 -24.13 29.08 4.42
CA ARG A 64 -24.38 27.91 3.57
C ARG A 64 -23.17 27.61 2.71
N GLN A 65 -22.62 28.62 2.02
CA GLN A 65 -21.42 28.47 1.19
C GLN A 65 -20.21 27.98 2.00
N LEU A 66 -20.05 28.45 3.24
CA LEU A 66 -18.99 27.99 4.13
C LEU A 66 -19.18 26.52 4.52
N ASN A 67 -20.41 26.11 4.84
CA ASN A 67 -20.73 24.73 5.15
C ASN A 67 -20.53 23.81 3.94
N ASP A 68 -20.89 24.25 2.73
CA ASP A 68 -20.67 23.49 1.50
C ASP A 68 -19.17 23.24 1.27
N ARG A 69 -18.32 24.26 1.49
CA ARG A 69 -16.85 24.10 1.42
C ARG A 69 -16.34 23.17 2.52
N LEU A 70 -16.86 23.27 3.73
CA LEU A 70 -16.49 22.39 4.84
C LEU A 70 -16.83 20.93 4.53
N ALA A 71 -18.00 20.66 3.95
CA ALA A 71 -18.41 19.33 3.52
C ALA A 71 -17.40 18.73 2.52
N VAL A 72 -16.98 19.51 1.52
CA VAL A 72 -15.94 19.09 0.56
C VAL A 72 -14.62 18.75 1.25
N TYR A 73 -14.19 19.55 2.23
CA TYR A 73 -12.97 19.26 2.98
C TYR A 73 -13.10 17.99 3.82
N ILE A 74 -14.24 17.78 4.49
CA ILE A 74 -14.51 16.56 5.26
C ILE A 74 -14.41 15.33 4.37
N ASP A 75 -15.06 15.35 3.20
CA ASP A 75 -15.03 14.22 2.28
C ASP A 75 -13.63 13.99 1.71
N ARG A 76 -12.86 15.06 1.47
CA ARG A 76 -11.46 14.95 1.04
C ARG A 76 -10.59 14.31 2.13
N VAL A 77 -10.75 14.73 3.38
CA VAL A 77 -10.00 14.14 4.51
C VAL A 77 -10.32 12.66 4.65
N ARG A 78 -11.60 12.28 4.61
CA ARG A 78 -12.02 10.87 4.64
C ARG A 78 -11.42 10.06 3.50
N ALA A 79 -11.42 10.60 2.28
CA ALA A 79 -10.82 9.92 1.13
C ALA A 79 -9.31 9.73 1.31
N LEU A 80 -8.61 10.72 1.87
CA LEU A 80 -7.17 10.64 2.15
C LEU A 80 -6.86 9.67 3.30
N GLU A 81 -7.69 9.61 4.33
CA GLU A 81 -7.58 8.64 5.42
C GLU A 81 -7.74 7.21 4.90
N LEU A 82 -8.77 6.95 4.08
CA LEU A 82 -8.98 5.66 3.42
C LEU A 82 -7.81 5.28 2.51
N GLU A 83 -7.24 6.25 1.77
CA GLU A 83 -6.07 6.01 0.93
C GLU A 83 -4.82 5.70 1.78
N ASN A 84 -4.61 6.42 2.88
CA ASN A 84 -3.53 6.14 3.82
C ASN A 84 -3.66 4.74 4.42
N ASP A 85 -4.84 4.35 4.90
CA ASP A 85 -5.08 3.02 5.45
C ASP A 85 -4.79 1.93 4.42
N ARG A 86 -5.25 2.13 3.17
CA ARG A 86 -4.95 1.23 2.06
C ARG A 86 -3.46 1.15 1.75
N LEU A 87 -2.73 2.26 1.82
CA LEU A 87 -1.29 2.28 1.59
C LEU A 87 -0.54 1.57 2.72
N LEU A 88 -0.96 1.77 3.98
CA LEU A 88 -0.39 1.08 5.13
C LEU A 88 -0.56 -0.43 5.02
N LEU A 89 -1.75 -0.92 4.62
CA LEU A 89 -1.98 -2.34 4.38
C LEU A 89 -1.07 -2.91 3.28
N LYS A 90 -0.85 -2.16 2.21
CA LYS A 90 0.07 -2.57 1.14
C LYS A 90 1.52 -2.60 1.59
N ILE A 91 1.92 -1.68 2.47
CA ILE A 91 3.27 -1.67 3.04
C ILE A 91 3.45 -2.90 3.92
N SER A 92 2.53 -3.16 4.85
CA SER A 92 2.62 -4.34 5.73
C SER A 92 2.63 -5.65 4.93
N GLU A 93 1.77 -5.79 3.92
CA GLU A 93 1.76 -6.98 3.06
C GLU A 93 3.11 -7.20 2.36
N LYS A 94 3.69 -6.13 1.78
CA LYS A 94 4.99 -6.21 1.12
C LYS A 94 6.12 -6.52 2.09
N GLU A 95 6.12 -5.91 3.27
CA GLU A 95 7.09 -6.18 4.32
C GLU A 95 6.99 -7.63 4.80
N GLU A 96 5.79 -8.17 4.96
CA GLU A 96 5.60 -9.57 5.32
C GLU A 96 6.07 -10.53 4.21
N VAL A 97 5.76 -10.26 2.95
CA VAL A 97 6.23 -11.09 1.83
C VAL A 97 7.75 -11.08 1.75
N THR A 98 8.35 -9.89 1.77
CA THR A 98 9.81 -9.76 1.68
C THR A 98 10.53 -10.42 2.87
N THR A 99 10.01 -10.27 4.09
CA THR A 99 10.60 -10.94 5.26
C THR A 99 10.50 -12.46 5.18
N ARG A 100 9.36 -13.00 4.72
CA ARG A 100 9.19 -14.45 4.48
C ARG A 100 10.12 -14.96 3.38
N GLU A 101 10.22 -14.25 2.26
CA GLU A 101 11.10 -14.62 1.16
C GLU A 101 12.58 -14.61 1.57
N VAL A 102 13.04 -13.54 2.22
CA VAL A 102 14.43 -13.40 2.67
C VAL A 102 14.79 -14.48 3.68
N SER A 103 13.90 -14.76 4.64
CA SER A 103 14.12 -15.83 5.62
C SER A 103 14.11 -17.22 4.98
N GLY A 104 13.18 -17.49 4.07
CA GLY A 104 13.13 -18.74 3.31
C GLY A 104 14.41 -18.98 2.49
N VAL A 105 14.86 -17.98 1.73
CA VAL A 105 16.10 -18.05 0.95
C VAL A 105 17.32 -18.26 1.86
N LYS A 106 17.38 -17.56 2.99
CA LYS A 106 18.45 -17.76 3.97
C LYS A 106 18.50 -19.22 4.46
N THR A 107 17.35 -19.78 4.85
CA THR A 107 17.28 -21.18 5.31
C THR A 107 17.70 -22.18 4.23
N LEU A 108 17.31 -21.96 2.97
CA LEU A 108 17.73 -22.81 1.85
C LEU A 108 19.25 -22.79 1.66
N TYR A 109 19.87 -21.62 1.65
CA TYR A 109 21.33 -21.52 1.53
C TYR A 109 22.06 -22.10 2.74
N GLU A 110 21.52 -21.94 3.94
CA GLU A 110 22.07 -22.56 5.15
C GLU A 110 22.02 -24.10 5.07
N SER A 111 20.92 -24.69 4.56
CA SER A 111 20.83 -26.14 4.35
C SER A 111 21.79 -26.63 3.28
N GLU A 112 21.89 -25.95 2.13
CA GLU A 112 22.82 -26.34 1.06
C GLU A 112 24.28 -26.28 1.55
N LEU A 113 24.62 -25.27 2.34
CA LEU A 113 25.94 -25.12 2.93
C LEU A 113 26.22 -26.22 3.97
N ALA A 114 25.22 -26.62 4.76
CA ALA A 114 25.34 -27.74 5.68
C ALA A 114 25.56 -29.06 4.93
N ASP A 115 24.80 -29.32 3.88
CA ASP A 115 24.93 -30.54 3.07
C ASP A 115 26.27 -30.61 2.34
N ALA A 116 26.74 -29.50 1.76
CA ALA A 116 28.06 -29.43 1.14
C ALA A 116 29.17 -29.77 2.15
N ARG A 117 29.09 -29.26 3.39
CA ARG A 117 30.03 -29.60 4.46
C ARG A 117 29.97 -31.08 4.84
N ARG A 118 28.77 -31.65 4.94
CA ARG A 118 28.59 -33.08 5.24
C ARG A 118 29.25 -33.97 4.17
N VAL A 119 29.01 -33.66 2.90
CA VAL A 119 29.60 -34.40 1.77
C VAL A 119 31.13 -34.30 1.78
N LEU A 120 31.69 -33.13 2.10
CA LEU A 120 33.14 -32.96 2.26
C LEU A 120 33.69 -33.84 3.38
N ASP A 121 33.05 -33.84 4.55
CA ASP A 121 33.48 -34.65 5.69
C ASP A 121 33.36 -36.15 5.39
N GLU A 122 32.29 -36.59 4.73
CA GLU A 122 32.09 -37.97 4.30
C GLU A 122 33.18 -38.40 3.32
N THR A 123 33.44 -37.59 2.29
CA THR A 123 34.51 -37.83 1.31
C THR A 123 35.89 -37.89 1.98
N ALA A 124 36.17 -37.02 2.95
CA ALA A 124 37.41 -37.03 3.70
C ALA A 124 37.56 -38.32 4.54
N ARG A 125 36.48 -38.77 5.19
CA ARG A 125 36.46 -40.05 5.93
C ARG A 125 36.71 -41.23 5.00
N GLU A 126 36.07 -41.28 3.85
CA GLU A 126 36.27 -42.34 2.86
C GLU A 126 37.70 -42.37 2.33
N ARG A 127 38.27 -41.20 2.00
CA ARG A 127 39.66 -41.08 1.58
C ARG A 127 40.62 -41.59 2.66
N ALA A 128 40.39 -41.25 3.93
CA ALA A 128 41.22 -41.72 5.03
C ALA A 128 41.15 -43.26 5.19
N LYS A 129 39.95 -43.85 5.07
CA LYS A 129 39.77 -45.31 5.08
C LYS A 129 40.57 -45.98 3.97
N LEU A 130 40.42 -45.50 2.73
CA LEU A 130 41.14 -46.03 1.57
C LEU A 130 42.66 -45.87 1.73
N GLN A 131 43.14 -44.76 2.28
CA GLN A 131 44.57 -44.57 2.56
C GLN A 131 45.12 -45.61 3.56
N ILE A 132 44.34 -45.94 4.60
CA ILE A 132 44.71 -46.99 5.56
C ILE A 132 44.75 -48.36 4.88
N GLU A 133 43.75 -48.69 4.05
CA GLU A 133 43.69 -49.95 3.30
C GLU A 133 44.86 -50.09 2.32
N ILE A 134 45.19 -49.04 1.58
CA ILE A 134 46.38 -49.00 0.70
C ILE A 134 47.65 -49.25 1.52
N GLY A 135 47.78 -48.61 2.69
CA GLY A 135 48.93 -48.81 3.58
C GLY A 135 49.06 -50.27 4.05
N LYS A 136 47.94 -50.91 4.41
CA LYS A 136 47.90 -52.34 4.80
C LYS A 136 48.32 -53.25 3.65
N LEU A 137 47.73 -53.09 2.47
CA LEU A 137 48.03 -53.93 1.30
C LEU A 137 49.49 -53.78 0.84
N ARG A 138 50.07 -52.58 0.93
CA ARG A 138 51.50 -52.36 0.64
C ARG A 138 52.39 -53.12 1.61
N ALA A 139 52.10 -53.04 2.92
CA ALA A 139 52.85 -53.78 3.92
C ALA A 139 52.77 -55.30 3.71
N GLU A 140 51.58 -55.82 3.38
CA GLU A 140 51.39 -57.24 3.06
C GLU A 140 52.20 -57.67 1.81
N LEU A 141 52.23 -56.84 0.77
CA LEU A 141 53.01 -57.09 -0.44
C LEU A 141 54.52 -57.11 -0.16
N ASP A 142 55.01 -56.17 0.66
CA ASP A 142 56.42 -56.12 1.06
C ASP A 142 56.82 -57.34 1.92
N GLU A 143 55.92 -57.85 2.76
CA GLU A 143 56.14 -59.08 3.55
C GLU A 143 56.20 -60.33 2.65
N VAL A 144 55.36 -60.41 1.62
CA VAL A 144 55.39 -61.53 0.64
C VAL A 144 56.66 -61.49 -0.20
N ASN A 145 57.10 -60.31 -0.66
CA ASN A 145 58.31 -60.17 -1.47
C ASN A 145 59.62 -60.49 -0.71
N LYS A 146 59.59 -60.47 0.63
CA LYS A 146 60.75 -60.83 1.47
C LYS A 146 60.89 -62.34 1.73
N LYS A 147 59.85 -63.13 1.44
CA LYS A 147 59.84 -64.59 1.59
C LYS A 147 60.26 -65.28 0.29
#